data_AF-A0A7C7D0H1-F1
#
_entry.id   AF-A0A7C7D0H1-F1
#
_cell.length_a   1.000
_cell.length_b   1.000
_cell.length_c   1.000
_cell.angle_alpha   90.00
_cell.angle_beta   90.00
_cell.angle_gamma   90.00
#
_symmetry.space_group_name_H-M   'P 1'
#
loop_
_entity.id
_entity.type
_entity.pdbx_description
1 polymer ?
#
loop_
_entity_poly.entity_id
_entity_poly.type
_entity_poly.pdbx_seq_one_letter_code
_entity_poly.pdbx_strand_id
1 'polypeptide(L)'
;MVNAAGDTAAVPITEPTVNPKADASTIADADKIADAANTYKYLVLDNIEIIFSEHLQIDPLGVLKNISKYQETITAWPGYIKDGYLTYAEPWHKDYVKYSLNELECLYMNLE
;
A
#
# COMPACT_ATOMS: atom_id res chain seq x y z
N MET A 1 -62.65 -44.49 28.58
CA MET A 1 -61.92 -45.20 27.50
C MET A 1 -62.07 -44.35 26.24
N VAL A 2 -60.96 -44.21 25.48
CA VAL A 2 -60.78 -43.47 24.20
C VAL A 2 -60.82 -41.93 24.35
N ASN A 3 -59.91 -41.07 23.87
CA ASN A 3 -58.93 -41.00 22.77
C ASN A 3 -57.82 -39.98 23.16
N ALA A 4 -56.53 -40.18 22.84
CA ALA A 4 -55.78 -39.74 21.64
C ALA A 4 -55.38 -38.24 21.59
N ALA A 5 -54.20 -37.99 21.00
CA ALA A 5 -53.50 -36.72 20.76
C ALA A 5 -52.85 -36.12 22.03
N GLY A 6 -51.53 -36.06 22.18
CA GLY A 6 -50.55 -35.59 21.22
C GLY A 6 -50.47 -34.07 21.35
N ASP A 7 -49.57 -33.58 22.22
CA ASP A 7 -49.06 -32.23 22.05
C ASP A 7 -47.63 -32.14 22.56
N THR A 8 -46.74 -32.08 21.59
CA THR A 8 -45.32 -31.80 21.75
C THR A 8 -45.22 -30.37 22.26
N ALA A 9 -44.99 -30.19 23.56
CA ALA A 9 -44.68 -28.86 24.09
C ALA A 9 -43.41 -28.35 23.40
N ALA A 10 -43.59 -27.48 22.40
CA ALA A 10 -42.51 -26.75 21.76
C ALA A 10 -41.75 -25.99 22.85
N VAL A 11 -40.48 -26.33 23.06
CA VAL A 11 -39.57 -25.49 23.82
C VAL A 11 -39.44 -24.19 23.02
N PRO A 12 -39.77 -23.01 23.58
CA PRO A 12 -39.62 -21.77 22.85
C PRO A 12 -38.15 -21.58 22.52
N ILE A 13 -37.83 -21.54 21.23
CA ILE A 13 -36.54 -21.03 20.76
C ILE A 13 -36.48 -19.55 21.10
N THR A 14 -35.84 -19.20 22.20
CA THR A 14 -35.50 -17.81 22.47
C THR A 14 -34.45 -17.40 21.44
N GLU A 15 -34.82 -16.53 20.51
CA GLU A 15 -33.86 -15.86 19.63
C GLU A 15 -32.76 -15.22 20.49
N PRO A 16 -31.48 -15.26 20.06
CA PRO A 16 -30.45 -14.51 20.74
C PRO A 16 -30.83 -13.03 20.68
N THR A 17 -31.15 -12.44 21.84
CA THR A 17 -31.38 -11.02 21.98
C THR A 17 -30.06 -10.28 21.73
N VAL A 18 -29.82 -9.90 20.47
CA VAL A 18 -28.77 -8.94 20.12
C VAL A 18 -29.19 -7.59 20.71
N ASN A 19 -28.62 -7.25 21.86
CA ASN A 19 -28.83 -5.96 22.50
C ASN A 19 -27.96 -4.93 21.76
N PRO A 20 -28.53 -3.93 21.05
CA PRO A 20 -27.75 -2.93 20.34
C PRO A 20 -27.34 -1.85 21.34
N LYS A 21 -26.44 -2.21 22.25
CA LYS A 21 -25.62 -1.21 22.93
C LYS A 21 -24.21 -1.45 22.45
N ALA A 22 -23.92 -0.88 21.29
CA ALA A 22 -22.56 -0.58 20.90
C ALA A 22 -22.00 0.30 22.01
N ASP A 23 -21.17 -0.28 22.86
CA ASP A 23 -20.40 0.45 23.84
C ASP A 23 -19.56 1.45 23.05
N ALA A 24 -19.82 2.74 23.24
CA ALA A 24 -19.09 3.82 22.57
C ALA A 24 -17.58 3.86 22.90
N SER A 25 -17.08 2.89 23.69
CA SER A 25 -15.64 2.72 23.94
C SER A 25 -14.90 1.90 22.86
N THR A 26 -15.60 1.12 22.02
CA THR A 26 -14.93 0.30 20.99
C THR A 26 -14.49 1.10 19.76
N ILE A 27 -14.89 2.38 19.65
CA ILE A 27 -14.55 3.24 18.50
C ILE A 27 -13.21 3.97 18.72
N ALA A 28 -12.66 3.95 19.94
CA ALA A 28 -11.42 4.66 20.29
C ALA A 28 -10.13 3.91 19.89
N ASP A 29 -10.24 2.70 19.34
CA ASP A 29 -9.09 1.88 18.94
C ASP A 29 -8.99 1.69 17.42
N ALA A 30 -9.86 2.29 16.62
CA ALA A 30 -9.73 2.25 15.16
C ALA A 30 -8.39 2.88 14.71
N ASP A 31 -7.97 3.98 15.35
CA ASP A 31 -6.65 4.59 15.15
C ASP A 31 -5.51 3.63 15.56
N LYS A 32 -5.66 2.89 16.67
CA LYS A 32 -4.62 1.95 17.14
C LYS A 32 -4.51 0.68 16.29
N ILE A 33 -5.59 0.24 15.66
CA ILE A 33 -5.60 -0.92 14.76
C ILE A 33 -5.00 -0.54 13.40
N ALA A 34 -5.16 0.71 12.96
CA ALA A 34 -4.50 1.22 11.76
C ALA A 34 -2.97 1.39 11.96
N ASP A 35 -2.53 1.77 13.16
CA ASP A 35 -1.11 2.00 13.47
C ASP A 35 -0.25 0.71 13.54
N ALA A 36 -0.86 -0.44 13.83
CA ALA A 36 -0.13 -1.71 13.97
C ALA A 36 0.19 -2.40 12.63
N ALA A 37 -0.45 -1.98 11.53
CA ALA A 37 -0.35 -2.68 10.24
C ALA A 37 0.75 -2.15 9.32
N ASN A 38 1.41 -1.03 9.65
CA ASN A 38 2.37 -0.39 8.74
C ASN A 38 3.60 0.21 9.46
N THR A 39 4.23 -0.57 10.34
CA THR A 39 5.41 -0.16 11.12
C THR A 39 6.73 -0.27 10.33
N TYR A 40 6.75 0.18 9.07
CA TYR A 40 8.02 0.40 8.36
C TYR A 40 8.24 1.90 8.21
N LYS A 41 9.13 2.44 9.06
CA LYS A 41 9.50 3.86 9.06
C LYS A 41 9.99 4.32 7.68
N TYR A 42 10.69 3.44 6.96
CA TYR A 42 11.21 3.69 5.63
C TYR A 42 10.75 2.59 4.67
N LEU A 43 10.33 2.99 3.46
CA LEU A 43 10.11 2.10 2.34
C LEU A 43 11.39 2.04 1.50
N VAL A 44 11.98 0.86 1.36
CA VAL A 44 13.14 0.66 0.49
C VAL A 44 12.67 -0.02 -0.79
N LEU A 45 12.88 0.65 -1.92
CA LEU A 45 12.52 0.16 -3.24
C LEU A 45 13.80 -0.17 -4.01
N ASP A 46 13.92 -1.42 -4.40
CA ASP A 46 14.97 -1.94 -5.26
C ASP A 46 14.32 -2.80 -6.36
N ASN A 47 15.07 -3.13 -7.41
CA ASN A 47 14.60 -3.92 -8.55
C ASN A 47 13.30 -3.36 -9.18
N ILE A 48 13.28 -2.05 -9.36
CA ILE A 48 12.13 -1.31 -9.89
C ILE A 48 12.12 -1.25 -11.43
N GLU A 49 12.95 -2.00 -12.14
CA GLU A 49 13.13 -1.93 -13.61
C GLU A 49 11.81 -2.08 -14.38
N ILE A 50 10.85 -2.81 -13.81
CA ILE A 50 9.52 -2.99 -14.40
C ILE A 50 8.78 -1.67 -14.65
N ILE A 51 8.96 -0.66 -13.79
CA ILE A 51 8.23 0.61 -13.90
C ILE A 51 8.71 1.47 -15.08
N PHE A 52 9.87 1.13 -15.66
CA PHE A 52 10.45 1.83 -16.80
C PHE A 52 9.96 1.31 -18.16
N SER A 53 9.22 0.20 -18.16
CA SER A 53 8.67 -0.38 -19.38
C SER A 53 7.81 0.64 -20.12
N GLU A 54 8.16 0.92 -21.37
CA GLU A 54 7.40 1.82 -22.26
C GLU A 54 5.90 1.43 -22.32
N HIS A 55 5.60 0.13 -22.21
CA HIS A 55 4.24 -0.41 -22.26
C HIS A 55 3.36 0.03 -21.08
N LEU A 56 3.95 0.43 -19.95
CA LEU A 56 3.19 0.90 -18.79
C LEU A 56 2.74 2.36 -18.94
N GLN A 57 3.42 3.14 -19.79
CA GLN A 57 3.11 4.56 -20.02
C GLN A 57 3.04 5.39 -18.73
N ILE A 58 3.89 5.07 -17.75
CA ILE A 58 4.03 5.80 -16.50
C ILE A 58 5.30 6.64 -16.51
N ASP A 59 5.36 7.66 -15.66
CA ASP A 59 6.57 8.41 -15.36
C ASP A 59 7.25 7.79 -14.12
N PRO A 60 8.36 7.04 -14.26
CA PRO A 60 9.04 6.38 -13.14
C PRO A 60 9.35 7.32 -11.98
N LEU A 61 9.92 8.49 -12.27
CA LEU A 61 10.27 9.48 -11.23
C LEU A 61 9.00 10.02 -10.57
N GLY A 62 7.98 10.35 -11.36
CA GLY A 62 6.69 10.81 -10.86
C GLY A 62 6.00 9.80 -9.93
N VAL A 63 6.06 8.51 -10.25
CA VAL A 63 5.53 7.44 -9.39
C VAL A 63 6.27 7.38 -8.06
N LEU A 64 7.61 7.39 -8.09
CA LEU A 64 8.42 7.36 -6.88
C LEU A 64 8.18 8.60 -6.00
N LYS A 65 8.11 9.79 -6.62
CA LYS A 65 7.74 11.04 -5.94
C LYS A 65 6.33 10.99 -5.35
N ASN A 66 5.41 10.31 -6.01
CA ASN A 66 4.05 10.19 -5.49
C ASN A 66 4.02 9.26 -4.26
N ILE A 67 4.76 8.16 -4.29
CA ILE A 67 4.92 7.25 -3.14
C ILE A 67 5.57 8.00 -1.97
N SER A 68 6.59 8.82 -2.23
CA SER A 68 7.33 9.55 -1.19
C SER A 68 6.50 10.60 -0.44
N LYS A 69 5.34 11.00 -0.98
CA LYS A 69 4.40 11.90 -0.27
C LYS A 69 3.69 11.23 0.91
N TYR A 70 3.59 9.89 0.89
CA TYR A 70 2.87 9.11 1.89
C TYR A 70 3.81 8.34 2.82
N GLN A 71 5.04 8.03 2.36
CA GLN A 71 6.01 7.25 3.13
C GLN A 71 7.45 7.68 2.82
N GLU A 72 8.30 7.82 3.84
CA GLU A 72 9.72 8.09 3.64
C GLU A 72 10.35 6.96 2.82
N THR A 73 10.86 7.27 1.63
CA THR A 73 11.27 6.26 0.63
C THR A 73 12.73 6.39 0.27
N ILE A 74 13.44 5.26 0.23
CA ILE A 74 14.79 5.12 -0.31
C ILE A 74 14.66 4.25 -1.56
N THR A 75 15.17 4.72 -2.70
CA THR A 75 15.09 3.97 -3.96
C THR A 75 16.47 3.72 -4.53
N ALA A 76 16.78 2.46 -4.80
CA ALA A 76 17.90 2.07 -5.64
C ALA A 76 17.49 2.29 -7.10
N TRP A 77 18.02 3.36 -7.70
CA TRP A 77 17.75 3.67 -9.10
C TRP A 77 18.63 2.78 -10.00
N PRO A 78 18.06 1.95 -10.89
CA PRO A 78 18.81 0.97 -11.67
C PRO A 78 19.54 1.58 -12.88
N GLY A 79 20.29 2.65 -12.65
CA GLY A 79 20.98 3.40 -13.69
C GLY A 79 22.12 4.23 -13.11
N TYR A 80 22.42 5.37 -13.72
CA TYR A 80 23.58 6.16 -13.33
C TYR A 80 23.28 7.65 -13.34
N ILE A 81 24.06 8.38 -12.55
CA ILE A 81 24.10 9.84 -12.59
C ILE A 81 25.32 10.25 -13.41
N LYS A 82 25.09 10.99 -14.50
CA LYS A 82 26.16 11.52 -15.34
C LYS A 82 25.79 12.89 -15.91
N ASP A 83 26.75 13.81 -15.95
CA ASP A 83 26.62 15.13 -16.54
C ASP A 83 25.41 15.95 -16.02
N GLY A 84 25.04 15.76 -14.75
CA GLY A 84 23.89 16.46 -14.14
C GLY A 84 22.54 15.82 -14.42
N TYR A 85 22.51 14.55 -14.86
CA TYR A 85 21.28 13.82 -15.14
C TYR A 85 21.27 12.43 -14.50
N LEU A 86 20.13 12.05 -13.94
CA LEU A 86 19.80 10.69 -13.55
C LEU A 86 19.21 9.98 -14.78
N THR A 87 19.82 8.86 -15.17
CA THR A 87 19.48 8.13 -16.39
C THR A 87 19.18 6.68 -16.06
N TYR A 88 18.22 6.08 -16.77
CA TYR A 88 18.01 4.63 -16.80
C TYR A 88 18.03 4.15 -18.26
N ALA A 89 18.62 2.97 -18.46
CA ALA A 89 18.89 2.34 -19.75
C ALA A 89 19.79 3.18 -20.70
N GLU A 90 20.13 2.59 -21.83
CA GLU A 90 20.91 3.24 -22.88
C GLU A 90 20.02 4.09 -23.79
N PRO A 91 20.52 5.18 -24.42
CA PRO A 91 19.72 6.07 -25.28
C PRO A 91 19.00 5.40 -26.47
N TRP A 92 19.45 4.23 -26.91
CA TRP A 92 18.82 3.43 -27.97
C TRP A 92 17.81 2.41 -27.45
N HIS A 93 17.60 2.34 -26.13
CA HIS A 93 16.64 1.46 -25.51
C HIS A 93 15.26 2.14 -25.39
N LYS A 94 14.18 1.39 -25.62
CA LYS A 94 12.81 1.91 -25.52
C LYS A 94 12.42 2.37 -24.11
N ASP A 95 13.06 1.79 -23.10
CA ASP A 95 12.83 2.12 -21.69
C ASP A 95 13.74 3.26 -21.22
N TYR A 96 14.43 3.95 -22.14
CA TYR A 96 15.34 5.05 -21.80
C TYR A 96 14.60 6.22 -21.17
N VAL A 97 15.00 6.59 -19.96
CA VAL A 97 14.52 7.79 -19.29
C VAL A 97 15.69 8.60 -18.74
N LYS A 98 15.51 9.91 -18.75
CA LYS A 98 16.53 10.88 -18.33
C LYS A 98 15.87 12.05 -17.64
N TYR A 99 16.34 12.36 -16.43
CA TYR A 99 15.87 13.46 -15.60
C TYR A 99 17.04 14.33 -15.17
N SER A 100 16.87 15.65 -15.19
CA SER A 100 17.83 16.58 -14.59
C SER A 100 17.88 16.37 -13.09
N LEU A 101 19.05 16.50 -12.48
CA LEU A 101 19.17 16.43 -11.02
C LEU A 101 18.35 17.52 -10.31
N ASN A 102 18.08 18.64 -11.00
CA ASN A 102 17.20 19.70 -10.49
C ASN A 102 15.73 19.26 -10.40
N GLU A 103 15.33 18.26 -11.17
CA GLU A 103 13.97 17.71 -11.16
C GLU A 103 13.77 16.68 -10.05
N LEU A 104 14.82 16.18 -9.39
CA LEU A 104 14.68 15.10 -8.41
C LEU A 104 14.00 15.54 -7.11
N GLU A 105 14.29 16.77 -6.65
CA GLU A 105 13.77 17.31 -5.38
C GLU A 105 14.03 16.41 -4.16
N CYS A 106 15.07 15.58 -4.21
CA CYS A 106 15.46 14.65 -3.14
C CYS A 106 16.99 14.59 -2.97
N LEU A 107 17.42 13.99 -1.87
CA LEU A 107 18.83 13.65 -1.67
C LEU A 107 19.16 12.41 -2.51
N TYR A 108 20.29 12.45 -3.22
CA TYR A 108 20.80 11.33 -3.98
C TYR A 108 22.25 11.05 -3.58
N MET A 109 22.63 9.77 -3.68
CA MET A 109 24.01 9.32 -3.51
C MET A 109 24.35 8.46 -4.71
N ASN A 110 25.49 8.75 -5.35
CA ASN A 110 26.02 7.90 -6.39
C ASN A 110 26.82 6.77 -5.73
N LEU A 111 26.46 5.52 -6.00
CA LEU A 111 27.22 4.35 -5.57
C LEU A 111 28.11 3.95 -6.74
N GLU A 112 29.41 4.26 -6.64
CA GLU A 112 30.44 3.86 -7.61
C GLU A 112 30.81 2.37 -7.50
#